data_AF-A0A2N3YKA6-F1
#
_entry.id   AF-A0A2N3YKA6-F1
#
_cell.length_a   1.000
_cell.length_b   1.000
_cell.length_c   1.000
_cell.angle_alpha   90.00
_cell.angle_beta   90.00
_cell.angle_gamma   90.00
#
_symmetry.space_group_name_H-M   'P 1'
#
loop_
_entity.id
_entity.type
_entity.pdbx_description
1 polymer ?
#
loop_
_entity_poly.entity_id
_entity_poly.type
_entity_poly.pdbx_seq_one_letter_code
_entity_poly.pdbx_strand_id
1 'polypeptide(L)' 'MTSSQAQSPGEPEPAVRIEGAATPEEVAAVIAVLAASGGASDEQPEGGSTWASHRTLLRGRHDPGPSAWSTTYRG' A
#
# COMPACT_ATOMS: atom_id res chain seq x y z
N MET A 1 -34.45 1.31 42.06
CA MET A 1 -33.81 0.15 41.44
C MET A 1 -33.06 0.66 40.22
N THR A 2 -31.73 0.63 40.27
CA THR A 2 -30.84 1.26 39.29
C THR A 2 -30.65 0.35 38.08
N SER A 3 -30.86 0.89 36.88
CA SER A 3 -30.58 0.18 35.63
C SER A 3 -29.09 0.28 35.33
N SER A 4 -28.41 -0.87 35.47
CA SER A 4 -27.02 -1.09 35.14
C SER A 4 -26.83 -1.02 33.62
N GLN A 5 -26.28 0.08 33.10
CA GLN A 5 -25.82 0.12 31.71
C GLN A 5 -24.45 -0.58 31.66
N ALA A 6 -24.37 -1.67 30.91
CA ALA A 6 -23.14 -2.40 30.68
C ALA A 6 -22.18 -1.54 29.84
N GLN A 7 -21.05 -1.16 30.42
CA GLN A 7 -19.92 -0.58 29.68
C GLN A 7 -19.34 -1.65 28.75
N SER A 8 -19.46 -1.45 27.43
CA SER A 8 -18.71 -2.22 26.43
C SER A 8 -17.21 -1.89 26.54
N PRO A 9 -16.33 -2.89 26.36
CA PRO A 9 -14.89 -2.69 26.51
C PRO A 9 -14.33 -1.89 25.32
N GLY A 10 -13.99 -0.63 25.58
CA GLY A 10 -12.96 0.15 24.90
C GLY A 10 -12.96 0.17 23.37
N GLU A 11 -13.93 0.85 22.77
CA GLU A 11 -13.77 1.33 21.40
C GLU A 11 -12.60 2.34 21.39
N PRO A 12 -11.58 2.18 20.51
CA PRO A 12 -10.51 3.15 20.43
C PRO A 12 -11.13 4.50 20.07
N GLU A 13 -10.90 5.50 20.92
CA GLU A 13 -11.31 6.87 20.65
C GLU A 13 -10.72 7.31 19.30
N PRO A 14 -11.50 7.95 18.42
CA PRO A 14 -11.00 8.34 17.11
C PRO A 14 -9.76 9.22 17.25
N ALA A 15 -8.70 8.89 16.50
CA ALA A 15 -7.45 9.65 16.51
C ALA A 15 -7.63 11.12 16.09
N VAL A 16 -8.71 11.43 15.37
CA VAL A 16 -9.06 12.77 14.92
C VAL A 16 -10.57 12.96 15.09
N ARG A 17 -10.96 14.05 15.74
CA ARG A 17 -12.36 14.46 15.91
C ARG A 17 -12.57 15.83 15.29
N ILE A 18 -13.49 15.93 14.33
CA ILE A 18 -13.84 17.17 13.64
C ILE A 18 -15.20 17.63 14.19
N GLU A 19 -15.25 18.80 14.80
CA GLU A 19 -16.46 19.39 15.37
C GLU A 19 -16.96 20.54 14.48
N GLY A 20 -18.27 20.60 14.23
CA GLY A 20 -18.92 21.65 13.43
C GLY A 20 -19.42 21.20 12.06
N ALA A 21 -20.00 22.13 11.31
CA ALA A 21 -20.53 21.90 9.96
C ALA A 21 -19.41 22.02 8.92
N ALA A 22 -18.51 21.04 8.89
CA ALA A 22 -17.47 20.95 7.86
C ALA A 22 -18.05 20.34 6.57
N THR A 23 -17.64 20.87 5.42
CA THR A 23 -17.97 20.24 4.14
C THR A 23 -17.10 18.99 3.91
N PRO A 24 -17.53 18.07 3.03
CA PRO A 24 -16.71 16.91 2.67
C PRO A 24 -15.31 17.29 2.18
N GLU A 25 -15.21 18.41 1.44
CA GLU A 25 -13.96 18.94 0.91
C GLU A 25 -13.04 19.44 2.04
N GLU A 26 -13.59 20.12 3.05
CA GLU A 26 -12.84 20.60 4.21
C GLU A 26 -12.31 19.43 5.06
N VAL A 27 -13.11 18.37 5.23
CA VAL A 27 -12.67 17.13 5.89
C VAL A 27 -11.51 16.50 5.11
N ALA A 28 -11.61 16.42 3.78
CA ALA A 28 -10.54 15.88 2.94
C ALA A 28 -9.25 16.69 3.04
N ALA A 29 -9.35 18.03 3.09
CA ALA A 29 -8.19 18.90 3.27
C ALA A 29 -7.48 18.68 4.62
N VAL A 30 -8.23 18.53 5.71
CA VAL A 30 -7.68 18.22 7.04
C VAL A 30 -6.95 16.88 7.03
N ILE A 31 -7.57 15.84 6.45
CA ILE A 31 -6.95 14.51 6.33
C ILE A 31 -5.66 14.58 5.50
N ALA A 32 -5.65 15.31 4.39
CA ALA A 32 -4.48 15.45 3.53
C ALA A 32 -3.30 16.10 4.26
N VAL A 33 -3.55 17.14 5.07
CA VAL A 33 -2.50 17.78 5.89
C VAL A 33 -1.97 16.81 6.94
N LEU A 34 -2.85 16.10 7.64
CA LEU A 34 -2.45 15.13 8.65
C LEU A 34 -1.63 13.99 8.04
N ALA A 35 -2.06 13.44 6.91
CA ALA A 35 -1.34 12.40 6.18
C ALA A 35 0.03 12.87 5.66
N ALA A 36 0.14 14.15 5.25
CA ALA A 36 1.42 14.73 4.85
C ALA A 36 2.36 15.00 6.04
N SER A 37 1.79 15.29 7.22
CA SER A 37 2.55 15.54 8.45
C SER A 37 3.02 14.27 9.16
N GLY A 38 2.26 13.18 9.04
CA GLY A 38 2.65 11.85 9.48
C GLY A 38 3.64 11.27 8.49
N GLY A 39 4.93 11.37 8.80
CA GLY A 39 6.00 10.83 7.98
C GLY A 39 5.65 9.41 7.53
N ALA A 40 5.65 9.21 6.21
CA ALA A 40 5.35 7.94 5.57
C ALA A 40 5.97 6.81 6.39
N SER A 41 5.14 5.90 6.89
CA SER A 41 5.67 4.56 7.14
C SER A 41 6.12 4.09 5.77
N ASP A 42 7.44 4.08 5.56
CA ASP A 42 8.06 3.37 4.47
C ASP A 42 7.63 1.91 4.62
N GLU A 43 6.46 1.59 4.09
CA GLU A 43 6.12 0.22 3.78
C GLU A 43 7.08 -0.14 2.65
N GLN A 44 8.23 -0.66 3.07
CA GLN A 44 9.27 -1.09 2.18
C GLN A 44 8.62 -2.07 1.20
N PRO A 45 8.66 -1.82 -0.12
CA PRO A 45 7.96 -2.67 -1.06
C PRO A 45 8.43 -4.11 -0.86
N GLU A 46 7.49 -4.96 -0.45
CA GLU A 46 7.70 -6.39 -0.18
C GLU A 46 8.14 -7.08 -1.48
N GLY A 47 9.46 -7.17 -1.65
CA GLY A 47 10.09 -7.95 -2.72
C GLY A 47 10.48 -7.15 -3.95
N GLY A 48 11.78 -7.14 -4.25
CA GLY A 48 12.30 -6.68 -5.53
C GLY A 48 11.70 -7.48 -6.69
N SER A 49 11.36 -6.79 -7.78
CA SER A 49 10.86 -7.41 -9.01
C SER A 49 11.76 -8.57 -9.46
N THR A 50 11.16 -9.64 -9.98
CA THR A 50 11.93 -10.74 -10.60
C THR A 50 12.88 -10.22 -11.69
N TRP A 51 12.48 -9.15 -12.40
CA TRP A 51 13.31 -8.47 -13.40
C TRP A 51 14.50 -7.72 -12.80
N ALA A 52 14.38 -7.24 -11.55
CA ALA A 52 15.46 -6.58 -10.82
C ALA A 52 16.43 -7.56 -10.16
N SER A 53 16.16 -8.88 -10.22
CA SER A 53 17.05 -9.88 -9.61
C SER A 53 18.36 -10.04 -10.39
N HIS A 54 19.49 -10.10 -9.68
CA HIS A 54 20.82 -10.35 -10.27
C HIS A 54 20.84 -11.68 -11.07
N ARG A 55 20.00 -12.65 -10.69
CA ARG A 55 19.84 -13.92 -11.44
C ARG A 55 19.41 -13.70 -12.90
N THR A 56 18.69 -12.62 -13.20
CA THR A 56 18.29 -12.26 -14.56
C THR A 56 19.49 -11.83 -15.41
N LEU A 57 20.50 -11.17 -14.82
CA LEU A 57 21.76 -10.82 -15.50
C LEU A 57 22.61 -12.04 -15.87
N LEU A 58 22.38 -13.16 -15.18
CA LEU A 58 23.06 -14.43 -15.45
C LEU A 58 22.35 -15.28 -16.52
N ARG A 59 21.22 -14.81 -17.07
CA ARG A 59 20.59 -15.48 -18.23
C ARG A 59 21.56 -15.39 -19.40
N GLY A 60 21.95 -16.56 -19.92
CA GLY A 60 22.86 -16.67 -21.06
C GLY A 60 22.34 -15.88 -22.26
N ARG A 61 23.28 -15.40 -23.09
CA ARG A 61 23.02 -14.60 -24.29
C ARG A 61 21.92 -15.24 -25.14
N HIS A 62 20.83 -14.51 -25.35
CA HIS A 62 19.82 -14.90 -26.33
C HIS A 62 20.33 -14.46 -27.70
N ASP A 63 20.55 -15.40 -28.61
CA ASP A 63 20.99 -15.07 -29.97
C ASP A 63 19.84 -14.36 -30.71
N PRO A 64 20.02 -13.09 -31.12
CA PRO A 64 19.00 -12.39 -31.89
C PRO A 64 18.95 -13.00 -33.29
N GLY A 65 17.78 -13.52 -33.68
CA GLY A 65 17.58 -14.08 -35.01
C GLY A 65 16.10 -14.30 -35.33
N PRO A 66 15.72 -14.37 -36.62
CA PRO A 66 14.32 -14.51 -37.05
C PRO A 66 13.59 -15.74 -36.49
N SER A 67 14.34 -16.76 -36.04
CA SER A 67 13.83 -18.00 -35.44
C SER A 67 14.05 -18.12 -33.94
N ALA A 68 14.60 -17.09 -33.27
CA ALA A 68 14.94 -17.18 -31.84
C ALA A 68 13.72 -17.47 -30.94
N TRP A 69 12.56 -16.93 -31.32
CA TRP A 69 11.28 -17.10 -30.63
C TRP A 69 10.58 -18.45 -30.91
N SER A 70 10.93 -19.14 -32.00
CA SER A 70 10.35 -20.47 -32.30
C SER A 70 11.14 -21.59 -31.63
N THR A 71 12.44 -21.39 -31.40
CA THR A 71 13.30 -22.32 -30.66
C THR A 71 12.89 -22.44 -29.19
N THR A 72 12.38 -21.37 -28.58
CA THR A 72 11.92 -21.39 -27.18
C THR A 72 10.56 -22.07 -26.97
N TYR A 73 9.80 -22.34 -28.04
CA TYR A 73 8.46 -22.95 -27.97
C TYR A 73 8.46 -24.46 -28.18
N ARG A 74 9.59 -25.06 -28.55
CA ARG A 74 9.69 -26.52 -28.72
C ARG A 74 10.11 -27.16 -27.40
N GLY A 75 9.10 -27.43 -26.56
CA GLY A 75 9.18 -28.40 -25.46
C GLY A 75 9.26 -29.83 -25.96
#